data_AF-A0AB35Q1B4-F1
#
_entry.id   AF-A0AB35Q1B4-F1
#
_cell.length_a   1.000
_cell.length_b   1.000
_cell.length_c   1.000
_cell.angle_alpha   90.00
_cell.angle_beta   90.00
_cell.angle_gamma   90.00
#
_symmetry.space_group_name_H-M   'P 1'
#
loop_
_entity.id
_entity.type
_entity.pdbx_description
1 polymer ?
#
loop_
_entity_poly.entity_id
_entity_poly.type
_entity_poly.pdbx_seq_one_letter_code
_entity_poly.pdbx_strand_id
1 'polypeptide(L)'
;MLKNLARMKHAITEWAIKESILDDATFLTQKEWNDRGEKIHNDALMVLVIDGSGIFSLLNNGCDTTEFDDLVESFGFWYERGYSWSLGFYPTDNYDYRRLNGNYTSKLLDPRWLRKAALVKAAAGHQCEDCGKQGRLEAHHCYYTTMSLGYEPWEYPLSAFRALCPTCHTTRPIPEIRARAFLARLNQSQLSRLLDGLDNGFNRFEADSFIDFMRKASFHKTHMDEALLLLKKNTDIYD
;
A
#
# COMPACT_ATOMS: atom_id res chain seq x y z
N MET A 1 -19.65 11.86 -3.02
CA MET A 1 -19.75 10.40 -3.26
C MET A 1 -19.04 9.98 -4.54
N LEU A 2 -19.56 10.20 -5.77
CA LEU A 2 -18.94 9.68 -7.00
C LEU A 2 -17.47 10.09 -7.21
N LYS A 3 -17.07 11.31 -6.81
CA LYS A 3 -15.66 11.72 -6.82
C LYS A 3 -14.79 10.90 -5.87
N ASN A 4 -15.33 10.47 -4.72
CA ASN A 4 -14.62 9.56 -3.80
C ASN A 4 -14.54 8.16 -4.41
N LEU A 5 -15.59 7.69 -5.07
CA LEU A 5 -15.59 6.39 -5.76
C LEU A 5 -14.49 6.34 -6.83
N ALA A 6 -14.33 7.41 -7.60
CA ALA A 6 -13.25 7.53 -8.58
C ALA A 6 -11.85 7.52 -7.91
N ARG A 7 -11.66 8.26 -6.81
CA ARG A 7 -10.39 8.23 -6.07
C ARG A 7 -10.12 6.85 -5.45
N MET A 8 -11.15 6.18 -4.92
CA MET A 8 -11.06 4.83 -4.39
C MET A 8 -10.62 3.84 -5.47
N LYS A 9 -11.24 3.91 -6.67
CA LYS A 9 -10.81 3.12 -7.83
C LYS A 9 -9.32 3.31 -8.09
N HIS A 10 -8.85 4.56 -8.17
CA HIS A 10 -7.43 4.85 -8.38
C HIS A 10 -6.55 4.32 -7.25
N ALA A 11 -6.95 4.50 -5.99
CA ALA A 11 -6.18 4.06 -4.84
C ALA A 11 -6.07 2.53 -4.76
N ILE A 12 -7.17 1.80 -5.03
CA ILE A 12 -7.16 0.33 -5.11
C ILE A 12 -6.29 -0.13 -6.27
N THR A 13 -6.38 0.51 -7.44
CA THR A 13 -5.51 0.18 -8.58
C THR A 13 -4.04 0.41 -8.26
N GLU A 14 -3.68 1.57 -7.71
CA GLU A 14 -2.28 1.88 -7.33
C GLU A 14 -1.76 0.90 -6.27
N TRP A 15 -2.57 0.58 -5.26
CA TRP A 15 -2.25 -0.39 -4.22
C TRP A 15 -2.05 -1.80 -4.81
N ALA A 16 -2.98 -2.28 -5.63
CA ALA A 16 -2.90 -3.62 -6.23
C ALA A 16 -1.70 -3.75 -7.19
N ILE A 17 -1.32 -2.68 -7.90
CA ILE A 17 -0.08 -2.65 -8.69
C ILE A 17 1.14 -2.75 -7.78
N LYS A 18 1.17 -1.97 -6.69
CA LYS A 18 2.28 -1.95 -5.73
C LYS A 18 2.48 -3.31 -5.07
N GLU A 19 1.40 -4.00 -4.75
CA GLU A 19 1.40 -5.36 -4.19
C GLU A 19 1.59 -6.46 -5.25
N SER A 20 1.66 -6.10 -6.55
CA SER A 20 1.76 -7.06 -7.67
C SER A 20 0.61 -8.09 -7.73
N ILE A 21 -0.61 -7.65 -7.41
CA ILE A 21 -1.83 -8.48 -7.37
C ILE A 21 -2.97 -7.97 -8.26
N LEU A 22 -2.75 -6.92 -9.06
CA LEU A 22 -3.80 -6.36 -9.93
C LEU A 22 -4.16 -7.32 -11.09
N ASP A 23 -3.17 -7.87 -11.78
CA ASP A 23 -3.31 -8.77 -12.93
C ASP A 23 -4.42 -8.37 -13.93
N ASP A 24 -5.47 -9.19 -14.06
CA ASP A 24 -6.62 -8.97 -14.95
C ASP A 24 -7.81 -8.26 -14.28
N ALA A 25 -7.64 -7.82 -13.02
CA ALA A 25 -8.72 -7.22 -12.25
C ALA A 25 -9.25 -5.96 -12.95
N THR A 26 -10.56 -5.90 -13.14
CA THR A 26 -11.20 -4.87 -13.96
C THR A 26 -12.40 -4.26 -13.25
N PHE A 27 -12.42 -2.93 -13.20
CA PHE A 27 -13.56 -2.17 -12.68
C PHE A 27 -14.60 -1.92 -13.78
N LEU A 28 -15.84 -2.29 -13.49
CA LEU A 28 -17.01 -2.04 -14.31
C LEU A 28 -17.92 -1.02 -13.61
N THR A 29 -18.44 -0.07 -14.38
CA THR A 29 -19.53 0.78 -13.93
C THR A 29 -20.79 -0.06 -13.71
N GLN A 30 -21.73 0.45 -12.91
CA GLN A 30 -23.04 -0.19 -12.71
C GLN A 30 -23.73 -0.51 -14.03
N LYS A 31 -23.64 0.38 -15.02
CA LYS A 31 -24.22 0.17 -16.34
C LYS A 31 -23.57 -1.02 -17.05
N GLU A 32 -22.24 -1.03 -17.16
CA GLU A 32 -21.51 -2.12 -17.80
C GLU A 32 -21.76 -3.47 -17.12
N TRP A 33 -21.93 -3.48 -15.80
CA TRP A 33 -22.30 -4.67 -15.05
C TRP A 33 -23.72 -5.15 -15.37
N ASN A 34 -24.70 -4.24 -15.33
CA ASN A 34 -26.10 -4.58 -15.63
C ASN A 34 -26.28 -5.07 -17.07
N ASP A 35 -25.53 -4.51 -18.03
CA ASP A 35 -25.54 -4.93 -19.44
C ASP A 35 -25.06 -6.38 -19.62
N ARG A 36 -24.31 -6.96 -18.66
CA ARG A 36 -23.92 -8.39 -18.65
C ARG A 36 -25.04 -9.33 -18.23
N GLY A 37 -26.09 -8.83 -17.58
CA GLY A 37 -27.23 -9.64 -17.12
C GLY A 37 -26.93 -10.54 -15.91
N GLU A 38 -25.94 -10.19 -15.09
CA GLU A 38 -25.61 -10.90 -13.85
C GLU A 38 -26.73 -10.75 -12.80
N LYS A 39 -26.77 -11.65 -11.80
CA LYS A 39 -27.86 -11.66 -10.80
C LYS A 39 -27.57 -10.84 -9.53
N ILE A 40 -26.30 -10.59 -9.25
CA ILE A 40 -25.81 -9.97 -8.00
C ILE A 40 -25.15 -8.63 -8.36
N HIS A 41 -25.09 -7.68 -7.42
CA HIS A 41 -24.47 -6.35 -7.56
C HIS A 41 -25.14 -5.38 -8.56
N ASN A 42 -26.37 -5.64 -8.96
CA ASN A 42 -27.07 -4.77 -9.92
C ASN A 42 -27.34 -3.35 -9.39
N ASP A 43 -27.29 -3.18 -8.07
CA ASP A 43 -27.43 -1.93 -7.33
C ASP A 43 -26.09 -1.34 -6.85
N ALA A 44 -24.97 -2.04 -7.05
CA ALA A 44 -23.64 -1.55 -6.70
C ALA A 44 -23.28 -0.31 -7.54
N LEU A 45 -22.56 0.64 -6.95
CA LEU A 45 -22.11 1.84 -7.65
C LEU A 45 -21.02 1.52 -8.69
N MET A 46 -20.25 0.47 -8.43
CA MET A 46 -19.15 -0.04 -9.25
C MET A 46 -18.90 -1.50 -8.85
N VAL A 47 -18.47 -2.32 -9.80
CA VAL A 47 -18.12 -3.72 -9.55
C VAL A 47 -16.65 -3.92 -9.94
N LEU A 48 -15.88 -4.61 -9.11
CA LEU A 48 -14.52 -5.08 -9.43
C LEU A 48 -14.57 -6.58 -9.70
N VAL A 49 -14.21 -6.97 -10.92
CA VAL A 49 -13.99 -8.36 -11.31
C VAL A 49 -12.55 -8.73 -10.99
N ILE A 50 -12.32 -9.88 -10.35
CA ILE A 50 -11.02 -10.28 -9.79
C ILE A 50 -10.56 -11.70 -10.18
N ASP A 51 -11.27 -12.41 -11.06
CA ASP A 51 -11.12 -13.86 -11.31
C ASP A 51 -9.66 -14.35 -11.47
N GLY A 52 -8.85 -13.69 -12.30
CA GLY A 52 -7.45 -14.06 -12.55
C GLY A 52 -6.43 -13.26 -11.73
N SER A 53 -6.86 -12.49 -10.73
CA SER A 53 -5.99 -11.57 -9.99
C SER A 53 -5.56 -12.10 -8.63
N GLY A 54 -4.41 -11.63 -8.14
CA GLY A 54 -3.98 -11.89 -6.76
C GLY A 54 -5.01 -11.43 -5.71
N ILE A 55 -5.89 -10.47 -6.03
CA ILE A 55 -7.02 -10.06 -5.17
C ILE A 55 -8.01 -11.22 -4.95
N PHE A 56 -8.20 -12.11 -5.92
CA PHE A 56 -9.00 -13.33 -5.73
C PHE A 56 -8.44 -14.18 -4.60
N SER A 57 -7.13 -14.44 -4.62
CA SER A 57 -6.46 -15.24 -3.60
C SER A 57 -6.55 -14.57 -2.23
N LEU A 58 -6.30 -13.26 -2.17
CA LEU A 58 -6.42 -12.45 -0.95
C LEU A 58 -7.79 -12.63 -0.29
N LEU A 59 -8.87 -12.54 -1.07
CA LEU A 59 -10.23 -12.54 -0.51
C LEU A 59 -10.81 -13.94 -0.30
N ASN A 60 -10.40 -14.95 -1.09
CA ASN A 60 -11.00 -16.28 -1.05
C ASN A 60 -10.23 -17.31 -0.21
N ASN A 61 -8.95 -17.05 0.13
CA ASN A 61 -8.10 -18.04 0.79
C ASN A 61 -7.79 -17.74 2.27
N GLY A 62 -8.57 -16.86 2.92
CA GLY A 62 -8.41 -16.55 4.34
C GLY A 62 -7.15 -15.73 4.67
N CYS A 63 -6.63 -14.98 3.69
CA CYS A 63 -5.53 -14.04 3.90
C CYS A 63 -6.00 -12.82 4.72
N ASP A 64 -5.05 -12.05 5.24
CA ASP A 64 -5.35 -10.80 5.95
C ASP A 64 -5.82 -9.72 4.97
N THR A 65 -7.08 -9.29 5.11
CA THR A 65 -7.72 -8.27 4.27
C THR A 65 -7.71 -6.88 4.88
N THR A 66 -7.11 -6.70 6.07
CA THR A 66 -7.21 -5.48 6.88
C THR A 66 -6.87 -4.22 6.08
N GLU A 67 -5.82 -4.26 5.27
CA GLU A 67 -5.43 -3.11 4.44
C GLU A 67 -6.43 -2.81 3.32
N PHE A 68 -6.93 -3.84 2.64
CA PHE A 68 -7.91 -3.67 1.57
C PHE A 68 -9.22 -3.10 2.13
N ASP A 69 -9.68 -3.64 3.26
CA ASP A 69 -10.89 -3.21 3.95
C ASP A 69 -10.78 -1.73 4.38
N ASP A 70 -9.71 -1.38 5.10
CA ASP A 70 -9.45 -0.01 5.53
C ASP A 70 -9.29 0.96 4.35
N LEU A 71 -8.69 0.51 3.24
CA LEU A 71 -8.55 1.33 2.05
C LEU A 71 -9.93 1.67 1.45
N VAL A 72 -10.82 0.69 1.30
CA VAL A 72 -12.20 0.90 0.80
C VAL A 72 -12.98 1.85 1.73
N GLU A 73 -12.95 1.58 3.04
CA GLU A 73 -13.64 2.38 4.06
C GLU A 73 -13.14 3.82 4.13
N SER A 74 -11.86 4.05 3.85
CA SER A 74 -11.25 5.38 3.87
C SER A 74 -11.91 6.36 2.91
N PHE A 75 -12.49 5.86 1.81
CA PHE A 75 -13.22 6.66 0.83
C PHE A 75 -14.72 6.77 1.12
N GLY A 76 -15.22 6.08 2.14
CA GLY A 76 -16.62 6.05 2.53
C GLY A 76 -17.44 5.02 1.76
N PHE A 77 -16.85 3.88 1.48
CA PHE A 77 -17.55 2.75 0.87
C PHE A 77 -17.34 1.50 1.71
N TRP A 78 -18.21 0.52 1.51
CA TRP A 78 -17.98 -0.86 1.88
C TRP A 78 -18.13 -1.71 0.62
N TYR A 79 -17.72 -2.97 0.67
CA TYR A 79 -17.88 -3.89 -0.46
C TYR A 79 -18.58 -5.17 -0.03
N GLU A 80 -19.36 -5.73 -0.97
CA GLU A 80 -19.93 -7.05 -0.84
C GLU A 80 -19.24 -7.98 -1.84
N ARG A 81 -18.86 -9.18 -1.39
CA ARG A 81 -18.48 -10.25 -2.32
C ARG A 81 -19.73 -11.01 -2.74
N GLY A 82 -20.08 -10.91 -4.02
CA GLY A 82 -21.16 -11.67 -4.64
C GLY A 82 -20.67 -13.04 -5.08
N TYR A 83 -20.17 -13.11 -6.31
CA TYR A 83 -19.44 -14.29 -6.77
C TYR A 83 -18.01 -14.31 -6.18
N SER A 84 -17.35 -15.47 -6.19
CA SER A 84 -15.94 -15.58 -5.79
C SER A 84 -15.01 -14.65 -6.57
N TRP A 85 -15.43 -14.24 -7.76
CA TRP A 85 -14.70 -13.42 -8.72
C TRP A 85 -15.22 -11.96 -8.83
N SER A 86 -16.15 -11.52 -7.97
CA SER A 86 -16.73 -10.17 -8.07
C SER A 86 -16.94 -9.47 -6.72
N LEU A 87 -16.65 -8.18 -6.68
CA LEU A 87 -16.91 -7.30 -5.54
C LEU A 87 -17.79 -6.12 -5.97
N GLY A 88 -18.95 -5.93 -5.34
CA GLY A 88 -19.78 -4.74 -5.50
C GLY A 88 -19.43 -3.68 -4.46
N PHE A 89 -19.26 -2.42 -4.86
CA PHE A 89 -18.99 -1.30 -3.94
C PHE A 89 -20.24 -0.48 -3.68
N TYR A 90 -20.47 -0.18 -2.39
CA TYR A 90 -21.67 0.46 -1.88
C TYR A 90 -21.32 1.62 -0.95
N PRO A 91 -22.13 2.69 -0.90
CA PRO A 91 -21.85 3.81 -0.03
C PRO A 91 -22.02 3.42 1.43
N THR A 92 -21.13 3.92 2.30
CA THR A 92 -21.30 3.82 3.74
C THR A 92 -22.35 4.84 4.22
N ASP A 93 -23.32 4.38 5.00
CA ASP A 93 -24.35 5.23 5.57
C ASP A 93 -23.75 6.35 6.42
N ASN A 94 -24.31 7.56 6.29
CA ASN A 94 -23.91 8.75 7.03
C ASN A 94 -22.45 9.18 6.85
N TYR A 95 -21.74 8.72 5.81
CA TYR A 95 -20.39 9.18 5.52
C TYR A 95 -20.37 10.61 4.97
N ASP A 96 -19.49 11.47 5.51
CA ASP A 96 -19.28 12.82 4.98
C ASP A 96 -18.32 12.82 3.78
N TYR A 97 -18.90 12.80 2.57
CA TYR A 97 -18.15 12.84 1.31
C TYR A 97 -17.61 14.23 0.92
N ARG A 98 -17.79 15.26 1.77
CA ARG A 98 -17.24 16.59 1.49
C ARG A 98 -15.73 16.57 1.70
N ARG A 99 -15.03 17.37 0.90
CA ARG A 99 -13.59 17.61 1.05
C ARG A 99 -13.36 18.52 2.24
N LEU A 100 -12.32 18.22 3.01
CA LEU A 100 -11.90 19.15 4.06
C LEU A 100 -11.12 20.31 3.44
N ASN A 101 -11.57 21.52 3.72
CA ASN A 101 -10.83 22.74 3.48
C ASN A 101 -10.06 23.10 4.74
N GLY A 102 -8.79 23.46 4.62
CA GLY A 102 -7.94 23.80 5.75
C GLY A 102 -6.47 23.46 5.51
N ASN A 103 -5.62 23.85 6.44
CA ASN A 103 -4.22 23.42 6.43
C ASN A 103 -4.12 21.93 6.81
N TYR A 104 -3.01 21.30 6.46
CA TYR A 104 -2.84 19.86 6.70
C TYR A 104 -3.06 19.48 8.17
N THR A 105 -2.57 20.30 9.10
CA THR A 105 -2.71 20.09 10.55
C THR A 105 -4.17 20.01 11.01
N SER A 106 -5.08 20.82 10.45
CA SER A 106 -6.50 20.74 10.81
C SER A 106 -7.15 19.43 10.35
N LYS A 107 -6.68 18.86 9.24
CA LYS A 107 -7.18 17.56 8.75
C LYS A 107 -6.77 16.40 9.66
N LEU A 108 -5.67 16.54 10.40
CA LEU A 108 -5.22 15.54 11.37
C LEU A 108 -6.10 15.48 12.64
N LEU A 109 -7.09 16.35 12.76
CA LEU A 109 -8.10 16.28 13.82
C LEU A 109 -9.38 15.57 13.35
N ASP A 110 -9.49 15.22 12.06
CA ASP A 110 -10.66 14.53 11.52
C ASP A 110 -10.76 13.10 12.09
N PRO A 111 -11.96 12.64 12.51
CA PRO A 111 -12.16 11.29 13.03
C PRO A 111 -11.66 10.17 12.11
N ARG A 112 -11.70 10.36 10.79
CA ARG A 112 -11.20 9.39 9.81
C ARG A 112 -9.68 9.26 9.89
N TRP A 113 -8.97 10.39 10.01
CA TRP A 113 -7.53 10.37 10.25
C TRP A 113 -7.18 9.73 11.60
N LEU A 114 -7.91 10.08 12.66
CA LEU A 114 -7.64 9.54 14.00
C LEU A 114 -7.81 8.01 14.03
N ARG A 115 -8.82 7.47 13.34
CA ARG A 115 -9.00 6.02 13.17
C ARG A 115 -7.85 5.39 12.38
N LYS A 116 -7.49 5.98 11.23
CA LYS A 116 -6.36 5.52 10.41
C LYS A 116 -5.05 5.48 11.21
N ALA A 117 -4.74 6.56 11.91
CA ALA A 117 -3.53 6.67 12.71
C ALA A 117 -3.52 5.68 13.90
N ALA A 118 -4.69 5.34 14.46
CA ALA A 118 -4.79 4.30 15.48
C ALA A 118 -4.54 2.91 14.88
N LEU A 119 -5.12 2.62 13.70
CA LEU A 119 -4.94 1.36 12.99
C LEU A 119 -3.47 1.13 12.60
N VAL A 120 -2.79 2.15 12.07
CA VAL A 120 -1.34 2.11 11.79
C VAL A 120 -0.53 1.71 13.02
N LYS A 121 -0.85 2.28 14.20
CA LYS A 121 -0.15 1.95 15.45
C LYS A 121 -0.47 0.54 15.94
N ALA A 122 -1.71 0.08 15.75
CA ALA A 122 -2.13 -1.27 16.12
C ALA A 122 -1.45 -2.32 15.24
N ALA A 123 -1.40 -2.11 13.92
CA ALA A 123 -0.70 -2.97 12.97
C ALA A 123 0.81 -3.09 13.31
N ALA A 124 1.42 -2.00 13.80
CA ALA A 124 2.80 -1.99 14.28
C ALA A 124 2.99 -2.58 15.70
N GLY A 125 1.99 -3.23 16.29
CA GLY A 125 2.07 -3.79 17.64
C GLY A 125 2.34 -2.74 18.72
N HIS A 126 1.96 -1.49 18.48
CA HIS A 126 2.26 -0.33 19.33
C HIS A 126 3.76 -0.11 19.58
N GLN A 127 4.61 -0.41 18.60
CA GLN A 127 6.05 -0.15 18.62
C GLN A 127 6.48 0.69 17.42
N CYS A 128 7.58 1.44 17.59
CA CYS A 128 8.20 2.14 16.47
C CYS A 128 8.75 1.14 15.47
N GLU A 129 8.29 1.15 14.23
CA GLU A 129 8.72 0.16 13.23
C GLU A 129 10.17 0.35 12.76
N ASP A 130 10.79 1.50 13.04
CA ASP A 130 12.18 1.76 12.66
C ASP A 130 13.20 1.45 13.78
N CYS A 131 12.78 1.47 15.04
CA CYS A 131 13.71 1.28 16.17
C CYS A 131 13.19 0.42 17.33
N GLY A 132 11.98 -0.11 17.22
CA GLY A 132 11.33 -0.96 18.23
C GLY A 132 10.88 -0.23 19.50
N LYS A 133 11.16 1.08 19.65
CA LYS A 133 10.84 1.81 20.87
C LYS A 133 9.32 1.91 21.08
N GLN A 134 8.88 1.63 22.30
CA GLN A 134 7.50 1.85 22.77
C GLN A 134 7.28 3.30 23.24
N GLY A 135 6.02 3.74 23.27
CA GLY A 135 5.62 5.05 23.82
C GLY A 135 4.77 5.86 22.85
N ARG A 136 5.02 7.18 22.80
CA ARG A 136 4.29 8.05 21.85
C ARG A 136 4.68 7.69 20.43
N LEU A 137 3.69 7.28 19.63
CA LEU A 137 3.85 6.97 18.21
C LEU A 137 2.98 7.88 17.35
N GLU A 138 3.48 8.21 16.17
CA GLU A 138 2.86 9.03 15.14
C GLU A 138 2.81 8.23 13.83
N ALA A 139 1.70 8.34 13.09
CA ALA A 139 1.58 7.72 11.78
C ALA A 139 2.29 8.60 10.76
N HIS A 140 3.33 8.07 10.13
CA HIS A 140 4.18 8.76 9.17
C HIS A 140 3.85 8.31 7.76
N HIS A 141 3.44 9.22 6.87
CA HIS A 141 3.28 8.92 5.44
C HIS A 141 4.65 8.76 4.77
N CYS A 142 5.01 7.53 4.38
CA CYS A 142 6.27 7.22 3.67
C CYS A 142 6.23 7.58 2.18
N TYR A 143 5.04 7.61 1.58
CA TYR A 143 4.87 8.12 0.23
C TYR A 143 3.52 8.78 0.08
N TYR A 144 3.44 9.66 -0.94
CA TYR A 144 2.19 10.22 -1.42
C TYR A 144 1.98 9.65 -2.82
N THR A 145 0.82 9.04 -3.05
CA THR A 145 0.25 8.78 -4.38
C THR A 145 0.15 10.06 -5.19
N THR A 146 -0.16 9.91 -6.48
CA THR A 146 -0.19 10.99 -7.46
C THR A 146 -0.91 12.25 -6.93
N MET A 147 -0.13 13.32 -6.70
CA MET A 147 -0.61 14.58 -6.10
C MET A 147 -1.76 15.23 -6.90
N SER A 148 -1.91 14.88 -8.18
CA SER A 148 -2.97 15.35 -9.06
C SER A 148 -4.37 14.92 -8.61
N LEU A 149 -4.51 13.80 -7.89
CA LEU A 149 -5.81 13.32 -7.39
C LEU A 149 -6.18 13.98 -6.05
N GLY A 150 -5.19 14.49 -5.33
CA GLY A 150 -5.32 15.15 -4.04
C GLY A 150 -6.02 14.28 -3.00
N TYR A 151 -5.41 13.23 -2.46
CA TYR A 151 -6.03 12.41 -1.42
C TYR A 151 -6.12 13.14 -0.08
N GLU A 152 -7.14 12.81 0.72
CA GLU A 152 -7.17 13.18 2.14
C GLU A 152 -6.15 12.34 2.93
N PRO A 153 -5.68 12.78 4.11
CA PRO A 153 -4.62 12.07 4.84
C PRO A 153 -4.90 10.59 5.15
N TRP A 154 -6.17 10.19 5.27
CA TRP A 154 -6.59 8.81 5.50
C TRP A 154 -6.87 8.02 4.21
N GLU A 155 -6.90 8.63 3.03
CA GLU A 155 -7.22 8.00 1.74
C GLU A 155 -6.02 7.22 1.14
N TYR A 156 -5.15 6.68 1.98
CA TYR A 156 -3.94 5.94 1.59
C TYR A 156 -3.95 4.52 2.17
N PRO A 157 -3.34 3.52 1.52
CA PRO A 157 -3.24 2.16 2.09
C PRO A 157 -2.36 2.16 3.36
N LEU A 158 -2.54 1.20 4.26
CA LEU A 158 -1.80 1.10 5.53
C LEU A 158 -0.28 1.04 5.35
N SER A 159 0.16 0.33 4.33
CA SER A 159 1.54 0.20 3.85
C SER A 159 2.15 1.51 3.33
N ALA A 160 1.35 2.56 3.13
CA ALA A 160 1.86 3.91 2.92
C ALA A 160 2.34 4.58 4.21
N PHE A 161 2.09 3.95 5.35
CA PHE A 161 2.39 4.48 6.66
C PHE A 161 3.44 3.68 7.41
N ARG A 162 4.08 4.35 8.36
CA ARG A 162 4.79 3.70 9.46
C ARG A 162 4.39 4.30 10.80
N ALA A 163 4.27 3.47 11.83
CA ALA A 163 4.19 3.93 13.22
C ALA A 163 5.59 4.28 13.71
N LEU A 164 5.87 5.57 13.90
CA LEU A 164 7.21 6.04 14.28
C LEU A 164 7.19 6.79 15.62
N CYS A 165 8.24 6.62 16.41
CA CYS A 165 8.50 7.51 17.54
C CYS A 165 8.94 8.91 17.05
N PRO A 166 8.83 9.98 17.87
CA PRO A 166 9.13 11.35 17.43
C PRO A 166 10.54 11.53 16.86
N THR A 167 11.51 10.78 17.39
CA THR A 167 12.90 10.80 16.90
C THR A 167 12.96 10.23 15.48
N CYS A 168 12.46 9.01 15.27
CA CYS A 168 12.43 8.37 13.95
C CYS A 168 11.60 9.16 12.95
N HIS A 169 10.44 9.69 13.37
CA HIS A 169 9.58 10.53 12.52
C HIS A 169 10.32 11.77 11.99
N THR A 170 11.23 12.33 12.79
CA THR A 170 12.04 13.50 12.38
C THR A 170 13.20 13.12 11.46
N THR A 171 13.81 11.94 11.66
CA THR A 171 14.99 11.52 10.91
C THR A 171 14.67 10.75 9.63
N ARG A 172 13.52 10.08 9.55
CA ARG A 172 13.07 9.26 8.42
C ARG A 172 13.03 10.01 7.07
N PRO A 173 12.64 11.30 6.98
CA PRO A 173 12.64 12.01 5.71
C PRO A 173 14.01 12.13 5.02
N ILE A 174 15.11 12.03 5.76
CA ILE A 174 16.48 12.19 5.23
C ILE A 174 16.85 11.09 4.23
N PRO A 175 16.75 9.78 4.55
CA PRO A 175 16.97 8.73 3.55
C PRO A 175 15.91 8.75 2.44
N GLU A 176 14.66 9.13 2.72
CA GLU A 176 13.59 9.16 1.71
C GLU A 176 13.84 10.19 0.61
N ILE A 177 14.33 11.39 0.95
CA ILE A 177 14.66 12.38 -0.08
C ILE A 177 15.87 11.98 -0.91
N ARG A 178 16.85 11.29 -0.30
CA ARG A 178 18.00 10.72 -1.01
C ARG A 178 17.57 9.64 -1.99
N ALA A 179 16.68 8.74 -1.57
CA ALA A 179 16.11 7.71 -2.43
C ALA A 179 15.34 8.33 -3.60
N ARG A 180 14.44 9.27 -3.34
CA ARG A 180 13.68 9.97 -4.41
C ARG A 180 14.59 10.68 -5.40
N ALA A 181 15.61 11.40 -4.92
CA ALA A 181 16.59 12.07 -5.77
C ALA A 181 17.42 11.09 -6.61
N PHE A 182 17.72 9.90 -6.07
CA PHE A 182 18.39 8.84 -6.81
C PHE A 182 17.50 8.26 -7.91
N LEU A 183 16.25 7.90 -7.59
CA LEU A 183 15.30 7.34 -8.56
C LEU A 183 15.02 8.30 -9.71
N ALA A 184 14.97 9.62 -9.43
CA ALA A 184 14.77 10.65 -10.46
C ALA A 184 15.89 10.72 -11.52
N ARG A 185 17.05 10.09 -11.29
CA ARG A 185 18.17 10.03 -12.25
C ARG A 185 18.07 8.86 -13.22
N LEU A 186 17.17 7.91 -12.97
CA LEU A 186 17.03 6.70 -13.77
C LEU A 186 15.97 6.92 -14.85
N ASN A 187 16.22 6.42 -16.05
CA ASN A 187 15.15 6.28 -17.04
C ASN A 187 14.21 5.13 -16.66
N GLN A 188 13.06 5.04 -17.33
CA GLN A 188 12.05 4.02 -17.06
C GLN A 188 12.62 2.59 -17.07
N SER A 189 13.45 2.24 -18.06
CA SER A 189 14.03 0.89 -18.15
C SER A 189 15.00 0.60 -17.01
N GLN A 190 15.82 1.57 -16.61
CA GLN A 190 16.76 1.44 -15.49
C GLN A 190 16.02 1.32 -14.17
N LEU A 191 14.95 2.09 -13.97
CA LEU A 191 14.13 2.04 -12.77
C LEU A 191 13.46 0.67 -12.61
N SER A 192 12.78 0.17 -13.65
CA SER A 192 12.15 -1.15 -13.60
C SER A 192 13.15 -2.25 -13.28
N ARG A 193 14.29 -2.29 -13.99
CA ARG A 193 15.33 -3.32 -13.74
C ARG A 193 15.95 -3.24 -12.34
N LEU A 194 16.05 -2.03 -11.78
CA LEU A 194 16.51 -1.87 -10.39
C LEU A 194 15.49 -2.48 -9.41
N LEU A 195 14.20 -2.19 -9.60
CA LEU A 195 13.13 -2.76 -8.76
C LEU A 195 13.09 -4.27 -8.89
N ASP A 196 13.11 -4.81 -10.11
CA ASP A 196 13.18 -6.28 -10.35
C ASP A 196 14.39 -6.91 -9.64
N GLY A 197 15.55 -6.25 -9.67
CA GLY A 197 16.76 -6.72 -9.00
C GLY A 197 16.65 -6.70 -7.48
N LEU A 198 16.02 -5.67 -6.91
CA LEU A 198 15.76 -5.57 -5.47
C LEU A 198 14.75 -6.64 -5.04
N ASP A 199 13.66 -6.82 -5.77
CA ASP A 199 12.63 -7.83 -5.49
C ASP A 199 13.23 -9.24 -5.51
N ASN A 200 14.01 -9.57 -6.54
CA ASN A 200 14.73 -10.84 -6.60
C ASN A 200 15.67 -11.03 -5.40
N GLY A 201 16.34 -9.96 -4.96
CA GLY A 201 17.21 -9.97 -3.79
C GLY A 201 16.44 -10.27 -2.49
N PHE A 202 15.39 -9.50 -2.21
CA PHE A 202 14.57 -9.65 -1.01
C PHE A 202 13.75 -10.95 -0.98
N ASN A 203 13.35 -11.46 -2.14
CA ASN A 203 12.70 -12.78 -2.24
C ASN A 203 13.68 -13.91 -1.93
N ARG A 204 14.96 -13.75 -2.26
CA ARG A 204 15.97 -14.80 -2.12
C ARG A 204 16.67 -14.80 -0.78
N PHE A 205 16.85 -13.63 -0.17
CA PHE A 205 17.72 -13.41 0.97
C PHE A 205 17.01 -12.64 2.10
N GLU A 206 17.44 -12.88 3.35
CA GLU A 206 16.99 -12.08 4.50
C GLU A 206 17.31 -10.60 4.26
N ALA A 207 16.37 -9.70 4.56
CA ALA A 207 16.45 -8.29 4.20
C ALA A 207 17.73 -7.60 4.70
N ASP A 208 18.03 -7.72 6.00
CA ASP A 208 19.24 -7.10 6.59
C ASP A 208 20.53 -7.64 5.96
N SER A 209 20.57 -8.94 5.70
CA SER A 209 21.70 -9.61 5.07
C SER A 209 21.98 -9.09 3.65
N PHE A 210 20.90 -8.87 2.88
CA PHE A 210 20.97 -8.36 1.52
C PHE A 210 21.35 -6.89 1.47
N ILE A 211 20.80 -6.06 2.36
CA ILE A 211 21.20 -4.65 2.52
C ILE A 211 22.69 -4.56 2.87
N ASP A 212 23.16 -5.39 3.80
CA ASP A 212 24.56 -5.42 4.22
C ASP A 212 25.50 -5.86 3.09
N PHE A 213 25.09 -6.84 2.29
CA PHE A 213 25.78 -7.21 1.05
C PHE A 213 25.89 -6.02 0.10
N MET A 214 24.76 -5.38 -0.25
CA MET A 214 24.75 -4.25 -1.19
C MET A 214 25.61 -3.08 -0.71
N ARG A 215 25.68 -2.85 0.60
CA ARG A 215 26.53 -1.82 1.21
C ARG A 215 28.04 -2.10 1.03
N LYS A 216 28.45 -3.37 1.08
CA LYS A 216 29.88 -3.76 1.00
C LYS A 216 30.33 -4.18 -0.40
N ALA A 217 29.41 -4.54 -1.29
CA ALA A 217 29.71 -4.96 -2.64
C ALA A 217 30.53 -3.88 -3.37
N SER A 218 31.73 -4.24 -3.83
CA SER A 218 32.63 -3.32 -4.54
C SER A 218 33.44 -4.05 -5.61
N PHE A 219 34.10 -3.30 -6.50
CA PHE A 219 34.92 -3.88 -7.57
C PHE A 219 36.20 -4.58 -7.07
N HIS A 220 36.58 -4.41 -5.81
CA HIS A 220 37.76 -5.08 -5.25
C HIS A 220 37.41 -6.52 -4.87
N LYS A 221 38.10 -7.50 -5.48
CA LYS A 221 37.78 -8.93 -5.34
C LYS A 221 37.63 -9.38 -3.90
N THR A 222 38.58 -9.06 -3.03
CA THR A 222 38.53 -9.43 -1.61
C THR A 222 37.29 -8.89 -0.89
N HIS A 223 36.89 -7.64 -1.20
CA HIS A 223 35.71 -7.05 -0.57
C HIS A 223 34.41 -7.64 -1.13
N MET A 224 34.40 -8.01 -2.41
CA MET A 224 33.27 -8.75 -3.00
C MET A 224 33.12 -10.12 -2.36
N ASP A 225 34.23 -10.86 -2.21
CA ASP A 225 34.24 -12.18 -1.55
C ASP A 225 33.73 -12.07 -0.11
N GLU A 226 34.16 -11.06 0.65
CA GLU A 226 33.65 -10.77 2.01
C GLU A 226 32.17 -10.38 2.02
N ALA A 227 31.71 -9.58 1.05
CA ALA A 227 30.31 -9.17 0.96
C ALA A 227 29.40 -10.38 0.70
N LEU A 228 29.81 -11.31 -0.18
CA LEU A 228 29.04 -12.51 -0.51
C LEU A 228 28.77 -13.40 0.72
N LEU A 229 29.69 -13.42 1.68
CA LEU A 229 29.53 -14.17 2.94
C LEU A 229 28.43 -13.62 3.86
N LEU A 230 27.94 -12.41 3.61
CA LEU A 230 26.88 -11.79 4.40
C LEU A 230 25.49 -12.31 4.02
N LEU A 231 25.32 -12.81 2.79
CA LEU A 231 24.02 -13.22 2.28
C LEU A 231 23.48 -14.46 3.02
N LYS A 232 22.30 -14.32 3.59
CA LYS A 232 21.55 -15.41 4.22
C LYS A 232 20.28 -15.67 3.43
N LYS A 233 19.99 -16.94 3.13
CA LYS A 233 18.78 -17.31 2.39
C LYS A 233 17.55 -16.98 3.22
N ASN A 234 16.51 -16.47 2.56
CA ASN A 234 15.19 -16.40 3.17
C ASN A 234 14.61 -17.84 3.22
N THR A 235 14.49 -18.41 4.41
CA THR A 235 14.00 -19.78 4.63
C THR A 235 12.49 -19.90 4.52
N ASP A 236 11.77 -18.77 4.58
CA ASP A 236 10.30 -18.78 4.66
C ASP A 236 9.63 -18.85 3.26
N ILE A 237 10.40 -18.67 2.18
CA ILE A 237 9.89 -18.60 0.80
C ILE A 237 10.30 -19.84 -0.04
N TYR A 238 11.27 -20.62 0.43
CA TYR A 238 11.76 -21.80 -0.29
C TYR A 238 12.11 -22.94 0.67
N ASP A 239 11.11 -23.78 0.94
CA ASP A 239 11.23 -25.23 1.15
C ASP A 239 10.23 -25.95 0.24
#